data_AF-D8TBV6-F1
#
_entry.id   AF-D8TBV6-F1
#
_cell.length_a   1.000
_cell.length_b   1.000
_cell.length_c   1.000
_cell.angle_alpha   90.00
_cell.angle_beta   90.00
_cell.angle_gamma   90.00
#
_symmetry.space_group_name_H-M   'P 1'
#
loop_
_entity.id
_entity.type
_entity.pdbx_description
1 polymer ?
#
loop_
_entity_poly.entity_id
_entity_poly.type
_entity_poly.pdbx_seq_one_letter_code
_entity_poly.pdbx_strand_id
1 'polypeptide(L)'
;MAALFCFAALFLMTSLSPLQVSCSDRDPLHDFCVADLYCPLLNNNDYSCKPYPNVTIDDFVFSGLLTPLDPSQSTSGAIATPGDVNTGIADEVLEKTFRLEAETVDRLVKFFTPIAQVVKGN
;
A
#
# COMPACT_ATOMS: atom_id res chain seq x y z
N MET A 1 -44.16 -20.37 -18.20
CA MET A 1 -44.20 -19.58 -16.94
C MET A 1 -43.00 -19.90 -16.04
N ALA A 2 -42.71 -21.17 -15.74
CA ALA A 2 -41.54 -21.56 -14.94
C ALA A 2 -40.19 -21.09 -15.51
N ALA A 3 -39.97 -21.22 -16.82
CA ALA A 3 -38.73 -20.76 -17.46
C ALA A 3 -38.48 -19.26 -17.31
N LEU A 4 -39.54 -18.43 -17.37
CA LEU A 4 -39.44 -16.98 -17.21
C LEU A 4 -39.04 -16.60 -15.78
N PHE A 5 -39.57 -17.32 -14.78
CA PHE A 5 -39.17 -17.17 -13.38
C PHE A 5 -37.70 -17.55 -13.15
N CYS A 6 -37.22 -18.61 -13.79
CA CYS A 6 -35.80 -19.01 -13.70
C CYS A 6 -34.86 -17.95 -14.31
N PHE A 7 -35.20 -17.39 -15.48
CA PHE A 7 -34.42 -16.32 -16.09
C PHE A 7 -34.39 -15.05 -15.24
N ALA A 8 -35.53 -14.67 -14.65
CA ALA A 8 -35.61 -13.52 -13.76
C ALA A 8 -34.78 -13.72 -12.48
N ALA A 9 -34.80 -14.92 -11.89
CA ALA A 9 -33.99 -15.25 -10.73
C ALA A 9 -32.48 -15.22 -11.05
N LEU A 10 -32.06 -15.75 -12.20
CA LEU A 10 -30.65 -15.74 -12.61
C LEU A 10 -30.12 -14.30 -12.79
N PHE A 11 -30.92 -13.44 -13.43
CA PHE A 11 -30.57 -12.04 -13.65
C PHE A 11 -30.45 -11.26 -12.34
N LEU A 12 -31.38 -11.48 -11.40
CA LEU A 12 -31.35 -10.86 -10.08
C LEU A 12 -30.08 -11.24 -9.30
N MET A 13 -29.69 -12.53 -9.35
CA MET A 13 -28.48 -13.03 -8.69
C MET A 13 -27.19 -12.46 -9.30
N THR A 14 -27.15 -12.24 -10.62
CA THR A 14 -25.98 -11.61 -11.26
C THR A 14 -25.86 -10.12 -10.95
N SER A 15 -26.99 -9.40 -10.83
CA SER A 15 -27.00 -7.95 -10.55
C SER A 15 -26.57 -7.60 -9.12
N LEU A 16 -26.66 -8.56 -8.19
CA LEU A 16 -26.30 -8.38 -6.78
C LEU A 16 -24.84 -8.76 -6.48
N SER A 17 -24.07 -9.16 -7.50
CA SER A 17 -22.64 -9.41 -7.32
C SER A 17 -21.91 -8.09 -7.11
N PRO A 18 -21.24 -7.87 -5.97
CA PRO A 18 -20.37 -6.71 -5.82
C PRO A 18 -19.26 -6.86 -6.85
N LEU A 19 -19.19 -5.91 -7.79
CA LEU A 19 -18.05 -5.79 -8.69
C LEU A 19 -16.81 -5.67 -7.81
N GLN A 20 -15.94 -6.67 -7.83
CA GLN A 20 -14.68 -6.63 -7.09
C GLN A 20 -13.78 -5.61 -7.79
N VAL A 21 -13.93 -4.34 -7.42
CA VAL A 21 -13.05 -3.28 -7.89
C VAL A 21 -11.72 -3.49 -7.15
N SER A 22 -10.74 -4.02 -7.85
CA SER A 22 -9.35 -4.06 -7.38
C SER A 22 -8.89 -2.62 -7.23
N CYS A 23 -8.66 -2.18 -6.00
CA CYS A 23 -8.14 -0.85 -5.74
C CYS A 23 -6.61 -0.95 -5.86
N SER A 24 -6.10 -0.69 -7.06
CA SER A 24 -4.67 -0.51 -7.32
C SER A 24 -4.38 0.98 -7.40
N ASP A 25 -3.13 1.35 -7.15
CA ASP A 25 -2.62 2.66 -7.48
C ASP A 25 -2.79 2.94 -8.99
N ARG A 26 -2.93 4.22 -9.36
CA ARG A 26 -3.09 4.63 -10.75
C ARG A 26 -1.83 4.28 -11.56
N ASP A 27 -2.01 3.73 -12.76
CA ASP A 27 -0.90 3.43 -13.65
C ASP A 27 -0.08 4.71 -13.97
N PRO A 28 1.26 4.63 -13.97
CA PRO A 28 2.10 5.78 -14.27
C PRO A 28 1.94 6.21 -15.74
N LEU A 29 1.73 7.50 -15.96
CA LEU A 29 1.57 8.08 -17.30
C LEU A 29 2.91 8.43 -17.97
N HIS A 30 4.00 8.43 -17.20
CA HIS A 30 5.35 8.84 -17.61
C HIS A 30 6.39 7.88 -17.01
N ASP A 31 7.63 7.94 -17.52
CA ASP A 31 8.73 7.07 -17.08
C ASP A 31 9.00 7.17 -15.57
N PHE A 32 8.96 8.39 -15.02
CA PHE A 32 9.08 8.63 -13.57
C PHE A 32 8.29 9.86 -13.13
N CYS A 33 7.87 9.85 -11.87
CA CYS A 33 7.33 10.99 -11.13
C CYS A 33 7.87 10.91 -9.70
N VAL A 34 8.96 11.66 -9.43
CA VAL A 34 9.48 11.79 -8.07
C VAL A 34 8.54 12.70 -7.30
N ALA A 35 8.01 12.24 -6.17
CA ALA A 35 7.12 13.05 -5.33
C ALA A 35 7.81 14.32 -4.82
N ASP A 36 7.14 15.46 -4.95
CA ASP A 36 7.48 16.70 -4.27
C ASP A 36 6.77 16.75 -2.91
N LEU A 37 7.49 16.35 -1.86
CA LEU A 37 6.95 16.26 -0.49
C LEU A 37 6.51 17.62 0.09
N TYR A 38 6.90 18.73 -0.55
CA TYR A 38 6.46 20.08 -0.16
C TYR A 38 5.13 20.49 -0.80
N CYS A 39 4.63 19.71 -1.78
CA CYS A 39 3.41 20.00 -2.55
C CYS A 39 2.39 18.84 -2.46
N PRO A 40 1.82 18.56 -1.27
CA PRO A 40 0.81 17.52 -1.10
C PRO A 40 -0.50 17.89 -1.83
N LEU A 41 -1.16 16.89 -2.41
CA LEU A 41 -2.48 17.03 -3.03
C LEU A 41 -3.60 16.77 -2.02
N LEU A 42 -4.84 16.93 -2.48
CA LEU A 42 -6.08 17.04 -1.67
C LEU A 42 -6.32 15.90 -0.65
N ASN A 43 -5.66 14.75 -0.80
CA ASN A 43 -5.83 13.53 0.01
C ASN A 43 -4.61 13.17 0.88
N ASN A 44 -3.58 14.01 0.98
CA ASN A 44 -2.32 13.80 1.73
C ASN A 44 -1.49 12.56 1.36
N ASN A 45 -2.05 11.65 0.56
CA ASN A 45 -1.39 10.44 0.08
C ASN A 45 -0.89 10.59 -1.37
N ASP A 46 -1.39 11.58 -2.11
CA ASP A 46 -0.89 11.92 -3.44
C ASP A 46 0.00 13.18 -3.38
N TYR A 47 1.10 13.15 -4.12
CA TYR A 47 2.07 14.24 -4.22
C TYR A 47 2.17 14.73 -5.67
N SER A 48 2.40 16.03 -5.85
CA SER A 48 2.77 16.54 -7.17
C SER A 48 4.16 16.04 -7.55
N CYS A 49 4.45 15.86 -8.84
CA CYS A 49 5.79 15.50 -9.27
C CYS A 49 6.75 16.69 -9.10
N LYS A 50 7.96 16.42 -8.62
CA LYS A 50 9.07 17.36 -8.61
C LYS A 50 9.37 17.82 -10.06
N PRO A 51 9.72 19.10 -10.30
CA PRO A 51 10.16 19.54 -11.61
C PRO A 51 11.37 18.74 -12.10
N TYR A 52 11.35 18.29 -13.36
CA TYR A 52 12.46 17.55 -14.01
C TYR A 52 13.87 18.09 -13.73
N PRO A 53 14.15 19.41 -13.79
CA PRO A 53 15.50 19.91 -13.52
C PRO A 53 15.98 19.72 -12.06
N ASN A 54 15.06 19.41 -11.13
CA ASN A 54 15.37 19.19 -9.72
C ASN A 54 15.41 17.70 -9.36
N VAL A 55 15.12 16.80 -10.32
CA VAL A 55 15.22 15.36 -10.12
C VAL A 55 16.66 14.92 -10.25
N THR A 56 17.15 14.17 -9.26
CA THR A 56 18.55 13.73 -9.17
C THR A 56 18.63 12.21 -8.96
N ILE A 57 19.84 11.65 -9.08
CA ILE A 57 20.07 10.21 -8.85
C ILE A 57 19.68 9.80 -7.43
N ASP A 58 19.89 10.69 -6.46
CA ASP A 58 19.61 10.42 -5.05
C ASP A 58 18.10 10.22 -4.78
N ASP A 59 17.23 10.71 -5.67
CA ASP A 59 15.77 10.48 -5.57
C ASP A 59 15.37 9.02 -5.88
N PHE A 60 16.28 8.20 -6.40
CA PHE A 60 16.03 6.80 -6.77
C PHE A 60 16.79 5.79 -5.90
N VAL A 61 17.57 6.25 -4.92
CA VAL A 61 18.40 5.39 -4.07
C VAL A 61 17.95 5.50 -2.61
N PHE A 62 17.48 4.38 -2.05
CA PHE A 62 17.13 4.29 -0.63
C PHE A 62 18.04 3.31 0.11
N SER A 63 18.79 3.83 1.09
CA SER A 63 19.75 3.04 1.90
C SER A 63 19.25 2.67 3.29
N GLY A 64 18.01 3.03 3.64
CA GLY A 64 17.46 2.83 4.99
C GLY A 64 17.37 1.35 5.42
N LEU A 65 17.31 0.41 4.46
CA LEU A 65 17.23 -1.03 4.73
C LEU A 65 18.59 -1.72 4.93
N LEU A 66 19.70 -1.02 4.74
CA LEU A 66 21.04 -1.63 4.83
C LEU A 66 21.43 -1.97 6.28
N THR A 67 20.87 -1.24 7.24
CA THR A 67 21.18 -1.40 8.66
C THR A 67 20.06 -2.19 9.35
N PRO A 68 20.36 -3.36 9.94
CA PRO A 68 19.37 -4.10 10.70
C PRO A 68 18.98 -3.30 11.96
N LEU A 69 17.70 -3.33 12.29
CA LEU A 69 17.17 -2.73 13.51
C LEU A 69 17.29 -3.70 14.70
N ASP A 70 17.42 -3.16 15.90
CA ASP A 70 17.48 -3.93 17.14
C ASP A 70 16.06 -4.28 17.62
N PRO A 71 15.65 -5.57 17.61
CA PRO A 71 14.30 -5.96 18.02
C PRO A 71 14.02 -5.75 19.51
N SER A 72 15.06 -5.62 20.35
CA SER A 72 14.90 -5.37 21.79
C SER A 72 14.34 -3.99 22.11
N GLN A 73 14.42 -3.07 21.15
CA GLN A 73 13.86 -1.72 21.23
C GLN A 73 12.33 -1.69 21.01
N SER A 74 11.71 -2.84 20.72
CA SER A 74 10.27 -2.99 20.51
C SER A 74 9.66 -3.96 21.51
N THR A 75 8.57 -3.56 22.15
CA THR A 75 7.80 -4.40 23.09
C THR A 75 7.26 -5.69 22.45
N SER A 76 7.09 -5.69 21.12
CA SER A 76 6.60 -6.86 20.38
C SER A 76 7.72 -7.82 19.95
N GLY A 77 9.00 -7.45 20.14
CA GLY A 77 10.15 -8.20 19.61
C GLY A 77 10.27 -8.17 18.08
N ALA A 78 9.48 -7.32 17.42
CA ALA A 78 9.50 -7.09 15.98
C ALA A 78 9.63 -5.60 15.70
N ILE A 79 10.48 -5.27 14.73
CA ILE A 79 10.79 -3.90 14.33
C ILE A 79 10.99 -3.87 12.82
N ALA A 80 10.55 -2.79 12.16
CA ALA A 80 10.58 -2.67 10.71
C ALA A 80 11.12 -1.30 10.28
N THR A 81 11.77 -1.27 9.12
CA THR A 81 12.12 -0.03 8.41
C THR A 81 11.14 0.14 7.26
N PRO A 82 10.26 1.16 7.27
CA PRO A 82 9.38 1.45 6.14
C PRO A 82 10.20 1.96 4.95
N GLY A 83 9.66 1.74 3.75
CA GLY A 83 10.22 2.24 2.49
C GLY A 83 9.09 2.69 1.58
N ASP A 84 8.42 3.78 1.96
CA ASP A 84 7.36 4.41 1.17
C ASP A 84 7.75 5.83 0.72
N VAL A 85 6.83 6.53 0.04
CA VAL A 85 7.05 7.88 -0.53
C VAL A 85 7.29 8.95 0.55
N ASN A 86 6.73 8.80 1.75
CA ASN A 86 6.74 9.82 2.81
C ASN A 86 7.79 9.59 3.90
N THR A 87 8.27 8.36 4.05
CA THR A 87 9.05 7.96 5.22
C THR A 87 10.55 8.13 5.05
N GLY A 88 10.96 9.37 4.93
CA GLY A 88 12.24 9.72 5.52
C GLY A 88 12.40 9.34 7.01
N ILE A 89 11.33 9.15 7.84
CA ILE A 89 11.24 8.53 9.22
C ILE A 89 9.86 8.81 9.92
N ALA A 90 9.41 7.85 10.78
CA ALA A 90 8.58 7.82 12.03
C ALA A 90 7.41 8.83 12.33
N ASP A 91 6.43 8.62 13.23
CA ASP A 91 6.22 7.68 14.37
C ASP A 91 4.85 6.93 14.31
N GLU A 92 3.92 7.34 13.43
CA GLU A 92 2.55 6.80 13.34
C GLU A 92 2.43 5.57 12.41
N VAL A 93 3.40 5.40 11.50
CA VAL A 93 3.42 4.36 10.45
C VAL A 93 3.91 3.00 11.00
N LEU A 94 4.75 3.01 12.04
CA LEU A 94 5.35 1.81 12.68
C LEU A 94 4.67 1.34 13.96
N GLU A 95 3.92 2.19 14.67
CA GLU A 95 3.16 1.75 15.85
C GLU A 95 2.06 0.72 15.48
N LYS A 96 1.61 0.75 14.22
CA LYS A 96 0.53 -0.08 13.66
C LYS A 96 0.98 -1.30 12.87
N THR A 97 2.25 -1.45 12.50
CA THR A 97 2.58 -2.36 11.39
C THR A 97 2.30 -3.83 11.70
N PHE A 98 2.42 -4.36 12.93
CA PHE A 98 2.08 -5.80 13.12
C PHE A 98 1.40 -6.23 14.44
N ARG A 99 0.63 -5.36 15.10
CA ARG A 99 -0.46 -5.82 15.99
C ARG A 99 -1.82 -5.64 15.30
N LEU A 100 -2.00 -6.33 14.17
CA LEU A 100 -3.21 -6.25 13.37
C LEU A 100 -4.22 -7.31 13.83
N GLU A 101 -5.39 -6.87 14.34
CA GLU A 101 -6.57 -7.73 14.42
C GLU A 101 -7.00 -8.13 13.00
N ALA A 102 -7.60 -9.31 12.84
CA ALA A 102 -7.97 -9.90 11.54
C ALA A 102 -8.74 -8.94 10.63
N GLU A 103 -9.56 -8.06 11.21
CA GLU A 103 -10.33 -7.04 10.49
C GLU A 103 -9.46 -5.97 9.81
N THR A 104 -8.32 -5.61 10.41
CA THR A 104 -7.42 -4.59 9.84
C THR A 104 -6.51 -5.18 8.76
N VAL A 105 -6.10 -6.46 8.91
CA VAL A 105 -5.45 -7.21 7.82
C VAL A 105 -6.40 -7.33 6.63
N ASP A 106 -7.67 -7.65 6.87
CA ASP A 106 -8.69 -7.72 5.82
C ASP A 106 -8.92 -6.37 5.12
N ARG A 107 -8.76 -5.23 5.81
CA ARG A 107 -8.78 -3.91 5.17
C ARG A 107 -7.53 -3.59 4.37
N LEU A 108 -6.34 -3.95 4.83
CA LEU A 108 -5.08 -3.66 4.13
C LEU A 108 -4.89 -4.54 2.89
N VAL A 109 -5.24 -5.82 2.99
CA VAL A 109 -5.18 -6.77 1.86
C VAL A 109 -6.20 -6.40 0.76
N LYS A 110 -7.25 -5.63 1.09
CA LYS A 110 -8.18 -5.09 0.08
C LYS A 110 -7.56 -4.05 -0.85
N PHE A 111 -6.45 -3.41 -0.46
CA PHE A 111 -5.75 -2.40 -1.26
C PHE A 111 -4.39 -2.89 -1.79
N PHE A 112 -3.77 -3.87 -1.14
CA PHE A 112 -2.47 -4.41 -1.55
C PHE A 112 -2.44 -5.93 -1.50
N THR A 113 -1.74 -6.55 -2.47
CA THR A 113 -1.41 -7.98 -2.40
C THR A 113 -0.03 -8.13 -1.76
N PRO A 114 0.08 -8.64 -0.52
CA PRO A 114 1.38 -8.73 0.16
C PRO A 114 2.23 -9.86 -0.42
N ILE A 115 3.52 -9.59 -0.60
CA ILE A 115 4.56 -10.58 -0.91
C ILE A 115 5.63 -10.45 0.16
N ALA A 116 6.00 -11.55 0.79
CA ALA A 116 7.01 -11.58 1.84
C ALA A 116 8.06 -12.64 1.54
N GLN A 117 9.32 -12.31 1.84
CA GLN A 117 10.45 -13.22 1.75
C GLN A 117 11.23 -13.19 3.06
N VAL A 118 11.46 -14.36 3.65
CA VAL A 118 12.35 -14.51 4.80
C VAL A 118 13.78 -14.52 4.29
N VAL A 119 14.57 -13.53 4.71
CA VAL A 119 15.99 -13.41 4.32
C VAL A 119 16.91 -14.15 5.31
N LYS A 120 16.50 -14.26 6.58
CA LYS A 120 17.26 -14.93 7.65
C LYS A 120 16.31 -15.44 8.73
N GLY A 121 16.58 -16.64 9.25
CA GLY A 121 15.71 -17.31 10.23
C GLY A 121 14.68 -18.22 9.56
N ASN A 122 13.83 -18.84 10.38
CA ASN A 122 12.88 -19.88 9.98
C ASN A 122 11.46 -19.53 10.43
#